data_AF-A0A0P0MEY4-F1
#
_entry.id   AF-A0A0P0MEY4-F1
#
_cell.length_a   1.000
_cell.length_b   1.000
_cell.length_c   1.000
_cell.angle_alpha   90.00
_cell.angle_beta   90.00
_cell.angle_gamma   90.00
#
_symmetry.space_group_name_H-M   'P 1'
#
loop_
_entity.id
_entity.type
_entity.pdbx_description
1 polymer ?
#
loop_
_entity_poly.entity_id
_entity_poly.type
_entity_poly.pdbx_seq_one_letter_code
_entity_poly.pdbx_strand_id
1 'polypeptide(L)'
;MTIYWVIAYFLVLALTLIYKTPILRGPWLFLLRSFFPNWKFFHAVGYVPHLYARAATTNAKGEQVWSEWTHLYPRTRQSIWHLVHNPQTNLGLAQQNLIDHFWADLNDAPEGCDPRAFVSYQMVAHFVNGVLKSEHPQHTHTQFELRMLMDSTTETIHSHVMMTSPVEVRT
;
A
#
# COMPACT_ATOMS: atom_id res chain seq x y z
N MET A 1 8.14 35.79 -35.60
CA MET A 1 7.08 34.82 -35.29
C MET A 1 7.53 33.74 -34.30
N THR A 2 8.69 33.12 -34.48
CA THR A 2 9.25 32.13 -33.53
C THR A 2 9.49 32.68 -32.12
N ILE A 3 9.96 33.93 -31.99
CA ILE A 3 10.23 34.55 -30.67
C ILE A 3 8.97 34.65 -29.78
N TYR A 4 7.79 34.87 -30.37
CA TYR A 4 6.53 34.93 -29.63
C TYR A 4 6.13 33.56 -29.08
N TRP A 5 6.40 32.48 -29.82
CA TRP A 5 6.18 31.11 -29.36
C TRP A 5 7.13 30.72 -28.22
N VAL A 6 8.38 31.16 -28.30
CA VAL A 6 9.36 30.95 -27.21
C VAL A 6 8.93 31.70 -25.95
N ILE A 7 8.55 32.98 -26.07
CA ILE A 7 8.06 33.77 -24.93
C ILE A 7 6.78 33.17 -24.35
N ALA A 8 5.83 32.75 -25.19
CA ALA A 8 4.61 32.09 -24.76
C ALA A 8 4.89 30.78 -24.01
N TYR A 9 5.83 29.96 -24.50
CA TYR A 9 6.26 28.74 -23.84
C TYR A 9 6.80 29.01 -22.43
N PHE A 10 7.70 29.98 -22.27
CA PHE A 10 8.26 30.33 -20.96
C PHE A 10 7.23 30.98 -20.03
N LEU A 11 6.28 31.74 -20.55
CA LEU A 11 5.16 32.28 -19.76
C LEU A 11 4.26 31.18 -19.22
N VAL A 12 3.92 30.17 -20.04
CA VAL A 12 3.14 29.01 -19.59
C VAL A 12 3.91 28.25 -18.52
N LEU A 13 5.22 28.05 -18.70
CA LEU A 13 6.06 27.35 -17.72
C LEU A 13 6.17 28.13 -16.39
N ALA A 14 6.33 29.46 -16.45
CA ALA A 14 6.30 30.30 -15.26
C ALA A 14 4.93 30.25 -14.56
N LEU A 15 3.84 30.24 -15.32
CA LEU A 15 2.49 30.13 -14.79
C LEU A 15 2.29 28.80 -14.04
N THR A 16 2.73 27.67 -14.59
CA THR A 16 2.58 26.36 -13.93
C THR A 16 3.45 26.20 -12.68
N LEU A 17 4.57 26.92 -12.59
CA LEU A 17 5.41 26.96 -11.38
C LEU A 17 4.78 27.80 -10.26
N ILE A 18 4.08 28.89 -10.62
CA ILE A 18 3.42 29.79 -9.65
C ILE A 18 2.07 29.22 -9.23
N TYR A 19 1.32 28.66 -10.18
CA TYR A 19 0.00 28.13 -9.95
C TYR A 19 0.08 26.71 -9.37
N LYS A 20 0.22 26.61 -8.04
CA LYS A 20 0.07 25.34 -7.33
C LYS A 20 -1.36 24.83 -7.55
N THR A 21 -1.49 23.81 -8.39
CA THR A 21 -2.78 23.17 -8.59
C THR A 21 -3.24 22.56 -7.26
N PRO A 22 -4.52 22.70 -6.90
CA PRO A 22 -5.05 22.02 -5.73
C PRO A 22 -4.89 20.52 -5.96
N ILE A 23 -4.43 19.81 -4.93
CA ILE A 23 -4.38 18.34 -4.96
C ILE A 23 -5.84 17.89 -5.03
N LEU A 24 -6.25 17.40 -6.20
CA LEU A 24 -7.59 16.84 -6.40
C LEU A 24 -7.68 15.54 -5.61
N ARG A 25 -8.31 15.58 -4.44
CA ARG A 25 -8.58 14.42 -3.59
C ARG A 25 -10.04 14.04 -3.74
N GLY A 26 -10.30 12.77 -4.05
CA GLY A 26 -11.65 12.24 -4.16
C GLY A 26 -11.66 10.71 -4.13
N PRO A 27 -12.70 10.07 -3.56
CA PRO A 27 -12.78 8.61 -3.48
C PRO A 27 -12.70 7.91 -4.85
N TRP A 28 -13.24 8.53 -5.90
CA TRP A 28 -13.20 7.99 -7.27
C TRP A 28 -11.87 8.27 -7.99
N LEU A 29 -11.24 9.42 -7.71
CA LEU A 29 -9.91 9.73 -8.24
C LEU A 29 -8.84 8.80 -7.64
N PHE A 30 -9.09 8.25 -6.46
CA PHE A 30 -8.24 7.22 -5.86
C PHE A 30 -8.13 5.98 -6.76
N LEU A 31 -9.24 5.49 -7.31
CA LEU A 31 -9.22 4.33 -8.21
C LEU A 31 -8.40 4.60 -9.46
N LEU A 32 -8.43 5.83 -9.98
CA LEU A 32 -7.56 6.24 -11.08
C LEU A 32 -6.08 6.19 -10.72
N ARG A 33 -5.73 6.44 -9.44
CA ARG A 33 -4.35 6.41 -8.96
C ARG A 33 -3.69 5.03 -9.13
N SER A 34 -4.47 3.95 -9.03
CA SER A 34 -3.96 2.58 -9.27
C SER A 34 -3.39 2.35 -10.69
N PHE A 35 -3.81 3.16 -11.68
CA PHE A 35 -3.28 3.09 -13.04
C PHE A 35 -1.97 3.88 -13.21
N PHE A 36 -1.65 4.77 -12.26
CA PHE A 36 -0.44 5.57 -12.30
C PHE A 36 0.59 5.00 -11.32
N PRO A 37 1.75 4.53 -11.80
CA PRO A 37 2.76 4.00 -10.90
C PRO A 37 3.21 5.06 -9.89
N ASN A 38 3.40 4.69 -8.63
CA ASN A 38 3.99 5.56 -7.63
C ASN A 38 5.47 5.78 -7.93
N TRP A 39 5.89 6.92 -8.50
CA TRP A 39 7.30 7.11 -8.86
C TRP A 39 8.26 7.16 -7.65
N LYS A 40 7.74 7.09 -6.42
CA LYS A 40 8.54 6.93 -5.19
C LYS A 40 9.34 5.62 -5.14
N PHE A 41 9.03 4.62 -5.98
CA PHE A 41 9.74 3.33 -6.05
C PHE A 41 11.27 3.45 -6.26
N PHE A 42 11.77 4.52 -6.86
CA PHE A 42 13.16 4.60 -7.33
C PHE A 42 14.11 5.44 -6.47
N HIS A 43 13.63 6.11 -5.42
CA HIS A 43 14.44 7.07 -4.65
C HIS A 43 14.54 6.83 -3.14
N ALA A 44 13.77 5.90 -2.59
CA ALA A 44 13.76 5.68 -1.14
C ALA A 44 14.86 4.69 -0.70
N VAL A 45 16.04 5.22 -0.36
CA VAL A 45 16.94 4.55 0.58
C VAL A 45 16.37 4.86 1.97
N GLY A 46 15.55 3.97 2.53
CA GLY A 46 14.80 4.31 3.74
C GLY A 46 13.75 3.28 4.17
N TYR A 47 12.85 3.72 5.04
CA TYR A 47 11.73 2.91 5.51
C TYR A 47 10.70 2.65 4.40
N VAL A 48 10.32 1.40 4.23
CA VAL A 48 9.34 0.93 3.24
C VAL A 48 8.13 0.32 3.97
N PRO A 49 6.88 0.63 3.56
CA PRO A 49 5.70 0.06 4.15
C PRO A 49 5.56 -1.43 3.79
N HIS A 50 5.36 -2.25 4.82
CA HIS A 50 5.11 -3.68 4.75
C HIS A 50 3.80 -4.01 5.44
N LEU A 51 2.98 -4.84 4.80
CA LEU A 51 1.70 -5.27 5.34
C LEU A 51 1.83 -6.68 5.93
N TYR A 52 1.53 -6.79 7.22
CA TYR A 52 1.45 -8.06 7.92
C TYR A 52 0.01 -8.37 8.24
N ALA A 53 -0.38 -9.64 8.13
CA ALA A 53 -1.73 -10.08 8.47
C ALA A 53 -1.68 -11.35 9.32
N ARG A 54 -2.67 -11.51 10.19
CA ARG A 54 -2.87 -12.73 10.98
C ARG A 54 -4.34 -13.09 11.04
N ALA A 55 -4.60 -14.37 11.20
CA ALA A 55 -5.92 -14.94 11.32
C ALA A 55 -6.10 -15.58 12.70
N ALA A 56 -7.31 -15.60 13.24
CA ALA A 56 -7.65 -16.32 14.44
C ALA A 56 -8.79 -17.30 14.22
N THR A 57 -8.66 -18.48 14.81
CA THR A 57 -9.72 -19.48 14.95
C THR A 57 -10.26 -19.46 16.38
N THR A 58 -11.57 -19.53 16.51
CA THR A 58 -12.22 -19.64 17.82
C THR A 58 -12.26 -21.12 18.21
N ASN A 59 -11.66 -21.46 19.34
CA ASN A 59 -11.68 -22.83 19.87
C ASN A 59 -13.06 -23.14 20.50
N ALA A 60 -13.34 -24.41 20.76
CA ALA A 60 -14.59 -24.87 21.41
C ALA A 60 -14.86 -24.22 22.79
N LYS A 61 -13.83 -23.64 23.42
CA LYS A 61 -13.92 -22.88 24.68
C LYS A 61 -14.17 -21.38 24.51
N GLY A 62 -14.30 -20.89 23.28
CA GLY A 62 -14.47 -19.46 22.98
C GLY A 62 -13.17 -18.65 22.95
N GLU A 63 -12.01 -19.27 23.17
CA GLU A 63 -10.71 -18.61 23.10
C GLU A 63 -10.23 -18.46 21.65
N GLN A 64 -9.67 -17.30 21.32
CA GLN A 64 -9.10 -17.01 20.00
C GLN A 64 -7.64 -17.51 19.94
N VAL A 65 -7.39 -18.47 19.07
CA VAL A 65 -6.03 -18.94 18.75
C VAL A 65 -5.55 -18.19 17.52
N TRP A 66 -4.59 -17.29 17.69
CA TRP A 66 -4.02 -16.47 16.62
C TRP A 66 -2.89 -17.18 15.89
N SER A 67 -2.83 -17.00 14.57
CA SER A 67 -1.67 -17.35 13.76
C SER A 67 -0.52 -16.37 13.98
N GLU A 68 0.67 -16.78 13.56
CA GLU A 68 1.80 -15.86 13.39
C GLU A 68 1.47 -14.76 12.37
N TRP A 69 2.20 -13.65 12.47
CA TRP A 69 2.11 -12.56 11.50
C TRP A 69 2.76 -12.96 10.17
N THR A 70 1.94 -13.03 9.12
CA THR A 70 2.39 -13.33 7.77
C THR A 70 2.64 -12.03 7.00
N HIS A 71 3.84 -11.89 6.42
CA HIS A 71 4.12 -10.79 5.50
C HIS A 71 3.41 -11.06 4.16
N LEU A 72 2.55 -10.14 3.74
CA LEU A 72 1.91 -10.23 2.43
C LEU A 72 2.92 -9.77 1.35
N TYR A 73 2.79 -10.25 0.11
CA TYR A 73 3.65 -9.89 -1.04
C TYR A 73 5.19 -10.00 -0.83
N PRO A 74 5.74 -11.14 -0.35
CA PRO A 74 7.18 -11.30 -0.21
C PRO A 74 7.93 -11.17 -1.55
N ARG A 75 9.19 -10.73 -1.50
CA ARG A 75 10.06 -10.58 -2.69
C ARG A 75 10.13 -11.90 -3.46
N THR A 76 9.81 -11.85 -4.76
CA THR A 76 9.87 -13.01 -5.65
C THR A 76 11.30 -13.26 -6.14
N ARG A 77 11.66 -14.53 -6.39
CA ARG A 77 12.96 -14.88 -6.99
C ARG A 77 13.04 -14.36 -8.42
N GLN A 78 14.22 -13.87 -8.79
CA GLN A 78 14.50 -13.39 -10.13
C GLN A 78 14.59 -14.57 -11.11
N SER A 79 14.02 -14.40 -12.31
CA SER A 79 14.06 -15.40 -13.38
C SER A 79 14.07 -14.68 -14.72
N ILE A 80 14.86 -15.18 -15.67
CA ILE A 80 14.93 -14.64 -17.03
C ILE A 80 13.58 -14.78 -17.76
N TRP A 81 12.80 -15.82 -17.42
CA TRP A 81 11.47 -16.03 -17.99
C TRP A 81 10.50 -14.88 -17.65
N HIS A 82 10.71 -14.20 -16.53
CA HIS A 82 9.92 -13.04 -16.13
C HIS A 82 10.14 -11.81 -17.03
N LEU A 83 11.07 -11.84 -17.97
CA LEU A 83 11.15 -10.81 -19.02
C LEU A 83 10.00 -10.93 -20.04
N VAL A 84 9.50 -12.15 -20.26
CA VAL A 84 8.47 -12.44 -21.27
C VAL A 84 7.11 -12.71 -20.64
N HIS A 85 7.07 -13.38 -19.48
CA HIS A 85 5.83 -13.71 -18.80
C HIS A 85 5.96 -13.54 -17.28
N ASN A 86 5.30 -12.51 -16.73
CA ASN A 86 5.46 -12.12 -15.33
C ASN A 86 4.16 -11.75 -14.62
N PRO A 87 3.16 -12.66 -14.57
CA PRO A 87 1.89 -12.35 -13.92
C PRO A 87 2.05 -12.12 -12.42
N GLN A 88 2.92 -12.88 -11.75
CA GLN A 88 3.09 -12.83 -10.30
C GLN A 88 3.77 -11.55 -9.83
N THR A 89 4.87 -11.13 -10.47
CA THR A 89 5.54 -9.88 -10.05
C THR A 89 4.68 -8.67 -10.42
N ASN A 90 3.96 -8.69 -11.54
CA ASN A 90 3.05 -7.58 -11.88
C ASN A 90 1.94 -7.44 -10.84
N LEU A 91 1.37 -8.57 -10.38
CA LEU A 91 0.41 -8.55 -9.27
C LEU A 91 1.05 -8.04 -7.98
N GLY A 92 2.27 -8.49 -7.66
CA GLY A 92 3.02 -8.03 -6.48
C GLY A 92 3.29 -6.53 -6.53
N LEU A 93 3.64 -5.97 -7.69
CA LEU A 93 3.83 -4.52 -7.88
C LEU A 93 2.52 -3.76 -7.68
N ALA A 94 1.39 -4.29 -8.16
CA ALA A 94 0.09 -3.68 -7.93
C ALA A 94 -0.30 -3.70 -6.44
N GLN A 95 -0.04 -4.81 -5.74
CA GLN A 95 -0.24 -4.93 -4.29
C GLN A 95 0.64 -3.96 -3.50
N GLN A 96 1.92 -3.86 -3.86
CA GLN A 96 2.85 -2.91 -3.24
C GLN A 96 2.39 -1.46 -3.47
N ASN A 97 1.96 -1.13 -4.69
CA ASN A 97 1.45 0.20 -5.03
C ASN A 97 0.22 0.57 -4.17
N LEU A 98 -0.72 -0.36 -3.99
CA LEU A 98 -1.88 -0.18 -3.10
C LEU A 98 -1.46 0.18 -1.67
N ILE A 99 -0.45 -0.51 -1.15
CA ILE A 99 0.04 -0.32 0.22
C ILE A 99 0.79 0.99 0.37
N ASP A 100 1.59 1.38 -0.63
CA ASP A 100 2.25 2.68 -0.64
C ASP A 100 1.24 3.84 -0.68
N HIS A 101 0.10 3.65 -1.36
CA HIS A 101 -0.98 4.64 -1.35
C HIS A 101 -1.67 4.70 0.00
N PHE A 102 -1.94 3.55 0.63
CA PHE A 102 -2.46 3.53 1.99
C PHE A 102 -1.53 4.19 3.00
N TRP A 103 -0.23 3.90 2.92
CA TRP A 103 0.79 4.55 3.73
C TRP A 103 0.81 6.07 3.52
N ALA A 104 0.74 6.53 2.26
CA ALA A 104 0.73 7.96 1.95
C ALA A 104 -0.52 8.66 2.50
N ASP A 105 -1.69 8.04 2.37
CA ASP A 105 -2.94 8.57 2.91
C ASP A 105 -2.89 8.68 4.43
N LEU A 106 -2.33 7.68 5.11
CA LEU A 106 -2.14 7.68 6.56
C LEU A 106 -1.15 8.76 7.01
N ASN A 107 -0.04 8.93 6.28
CA ASN A 107 0.99 9.93 6.60
C ASN A 107 0.51 11.37 6.36
N ASP A 108 -0.39 11.58 5.40
CA ASP A 108 -1.00 12.88 5.09
C ASP A 108 -2.27 13.16 5.91
N ALA A 109 -2.72 12.20 6.73
CA ALA A 109 -3.94 12.31 7.52
C ALA A 109 -3.73 13.27 8.72
N PRO A 110 -4.77 14.02 9.12
CA PRO A 110 -4.76 14.74 10.39
C PRO A 110 -4.61 13.78 11.58
N GLU A 111 -3.98 14.24 12.66
CA GLU A 111 -3.86 13.45 13.89
C GLU A 111 -5.24 12.99 14.40
N GLY A 112 -5.35 11.71 14.77
CA GLY A 112 -6.59 11.12 15.28
C GLY A 112 -7.67 10.82 14.23
N CYS A 113 -7.38 10.99 12.93
CA CYS A 113 -8.27 10.57 11.86
C CYS A 113 -8.47 9.04 11.88
N ASP A 114 -9.71 8.57 11.72
CA ASP A 114 -10.00 7.14 11.59
C ASP A 114 -9.53 6.64 10.22
N PRO A 115 -8.52 5.73 10.14
CA PRO A 115 -8.00 5.24 8.87
C PRO A 115 -9.04 4.49 8.04
N ARG A 116 -10.13 4.00 8.64
CA ARG A 116 -11.20 3.27 7.95
C ARG A 116 -11.96 4.14 6.94
N ALA A 117 -11.89 5.46 7.08
CA ALA A 117 -12.49 6.39 6.14
C ALA A 117 -11.80 6.41 4.77
N PHE A 118 -10.56 5.93 4.68
CA PHE A 118 -9.80 5.92 3.43
C PHE A 118 -10.23 4.75 2.52
N VAL A 119 -10.36 5.03 1.22
CA VAL A 119 -10.59 3.99 0.20
C VAL A 119 -9.42 3.01 0.16
N SER A 120 -8.19 3.52 0.33
CA SER A 120 -6.98 2.70 0.43
C SER A 120 -7.05 1.69 1.57
N TYR A 121 -7.52 2.10 2.75
CA TYR A 121 -7.76 1.19 3.87
C TYR A 121 -8.76 0.09 3.50
N GLN A 122 -9.91 0.47 2.93
CA GLN A 122 -10.96 -0.49 2.57
C GLN A 122 -10.47 -1.52 1.55
N MET A 123 -9.68 -1.08 0.56
CA MET A 123 -9.05 -1.96 -0.42
C MET A 123 -8.01 -2.87 0.21
N VAL A 124 -7.18 -2.37 1.11
CA VAL A 124 -6.20 -3.18 1.87
C VAL A 124 -6.91 -4.21 2.75
N ALA A 125 -7.94 -3.82 3.49
CA ALA A 125 -8.73 -4.73 4.32
C ALA A 125 -9.39 -5.83 3.47
N HIS A 126 -9.94 -5.48 2.31
CA HIS A 126 -10.51 -6.46 1.38
C HIS A 126 -9.45 -7.42 0.82
N PHE A 127 -8.27 -6.90 0.47
CA PHE A 127 -7.13 -7.69 0.02
C PHE A 127 -6.67 -8.69 1.10
N VAL A 128 -6.47 -8.22 2.34
CA VAL A 128 -6.11 -9.05 3.49
C VAL A 128 -7.13 -10.17 3.70
N ASN A 129 -8.42 -9.84 3.73
CA ASN A 129 -9.48 -10.81 3.90
C ASN A 129 -9.48 -11.86 2.77
N GLY A 130 -9.22 -11.45 1.52
CA GLY A 130 -9.07 -12.36 0.40
C GLY A 130 -7.90 -13.34 0.56
N VAL A 131 -6.72 -12.84 0.98
CA VAL A 131 -5.54 -13.68 1.20
C VAL A 131 -5.73 -14.63 2.37
N LEU A 132 -6.15 -14.13 3.54
CA LEU A 132 -6.37 -14.95 4.73
C LEU A 132 -7.46 -15.99 4.52
N LYS A 133 -8.46 -15.73 3.67
CA LYS A 133 -9.46 -16.74 3.29
C LYS A 133 -8.86 -17.88 2.48
N SER A 134 -7.87 -17.60 1.63
CA SER A 134 -7.17 -18.64 0.87
C SER A 134 -6.20 -19.44 1.75
N GLU A 135 -5.46 -18.79 2.66
CA GLU A 135 -4.47 -19.45 3.52
C GLU A 135 -5.08 -20.16 4.72
N HIS A 136 -6.12 -19.57 5.33
CA HIS A 136 -6.79 -20.08 6.52
C HIS A 136 -8.31 -20.15 6.32
N PRO A 137 -8.87 -21.10 5.56
CA PRO A 137 -10.28 -21.11 5.19
C PRO A 137 -11.27 -21.10 6.37
N GLN A 138 -10.86 -21.60 7.53
CA GLN A 138 -11.66 -21.74 8.75
C GLN A 138 -11.48 -20.58 9.75
N HIS A 139 -10.74 -19.52 9.40
CA HIS A 139 -10.56 -18.39 10.32
C HIS A 139 -11.89 -17.70 10.62
N THR A 140 -11.99 -17.23 11.86
CA THR A 140 -13.15 -16.51 12.41
C THR A 140 -12.89 -15.04 12.62
N HIS A 141 -11.63 -14.66 12.84
CA HIS A 141 -11.21 -13.29 13.07
C HIS A 141 -9.99 -12.96 12.22
N THR A 142 -9.86 -11.70 11.80
CA THR A 142 -8.71 -11.21 11.04
C THR A 142 -8.18 -9.92 11.66
N GLN A 143 -6.88 -9.71 11.47
CA GLN A 143 -6.22 -8.46 11.85
C GLN A 143 -5.01 -8.23 10.94
N PHE A 144 -4.72 -6.98 10.61
CA PHE A 144 -3.53 -6.60 9.85
C PHE A 144 -2.79 -5.43 10.49
N GLU A 145 -1.52 -5.32 10.16
CA GLU A 145 -0.61 -4.29 10.61
C GLU A 145 0.17 -3.71 9.44
N LEU A 146 0.24 -2.38 9.42
CA LEU A 146 1.16 -1.67 8.55
C LEU A 146 2.43 -1.34 9.32
N ARG A 147 3.56 -1.88 8.87
CA ARG A 147 4.88 -1.69 9.49
C ARG A 147 5.81 -0.99 8.53
N MET A 148 6.62 -0.08 9.06
CA MET A 148 7.71 0.54 8.32
C MET A 148 8.99 -0.24 8.59
N LEU A 149 9.57 -0.85 7.54
CA LEU A 149 10.81 -1.61 7.65
C LEU A 149 11.95 -0.88 6.95
N MET A 150 13.10 -0.83 7.60
CA MET A 150 14.37 -0.49 6.99
C MET A 150 15.10 -1.78 6.68
N ASP A 151 15.14 -2.17 5.41
CA ASP A 151 15.84 -3.38 4.98
C ASP A 151 17.25 -3.04 4.49
N SER A 152 18.22 -3.83 4.95
CA SER A 152 19.52 -3.99 4.29
C SER A 152 19.39 -4.92 3.08
N THR A 153 20.49 -5.13 2.37
CA THR A 153 20.58 -6.18 1.33
C THR A 153 20.37 -7.59 1.87
N THR A 154 20.61 -7.82 3.16
CA THR A 154 20.56 -9.15 3.79
C THR A 154 19.57 -9.29 4.94
N GLU A 155 19.30 -8.23 5.71
CA GLU A 155 18.52 -8.30 6.95
C GLU A 155 17.68 -7.04 7.17
N THR A 156 16.57 -7.18 7.90
CA THR A 156 15.79 -6.03 8.40
C THR A 156 16.53 -5.40 9.57
N ILE A 157 16.92 -4.13 9.41
CA ILE A 157 17.69 -3.37 10.41
C ILE A 157 16.75 -2.79 11.48
N HIS A 158 15.59 -2.30 11.06
CA HIS A 158 14.64 -1.65 11.97
C HIS A 158 13.20 -1.87 11.49
N SER A 159 12.29 -2.05 12.45
CA SER A 159 10.86 -2.14 12.18
C SER A 159 10.06 -1.32 13.19
N HIS A 160 9.05 -0.60 12.71
CA HIS A 160 8.13 0.15 13.54
C HIS A 160 6.70 -0.01 13.03
N VAL A 161 5.75 -0.25 13.94
CA VAL A 161 4.33 -0.40 13.61
C VAL A 161 3.70 0.99 13.47
N MET A 162 3.16 1.29 12.29
CA MET A 162 2.44 2.54 12.05
C MET A 162 0.97 2.44 12.45
N MET A 163 0.36 1.29 12.18
CA MET A 163 -1.05 1.04 12.47
C MET A 163 -1.30 -0.44 12.69
N THR A 164 -2.19 -0.73 13.63
CA THR A 164 -2.83 -2.04 13.79
C THR A 164 -4.33 -1.88 13.52
N SER A 165 -4.88 -2.71 12.64
CA SER A 165 -6.32 -2.73 12.38
C SER A 165 -7.07 -3.21 13.63
N PRO A 166 -8.35 -2.82 13.80
CA PRO A 166 -9.21 -3.54 14.73
C PRO A 166 -9.25 -5.04 14.41
N VAL A 167 -9.64 -5.84 15.39
CA VAL A 167 -10.01 -7.23 15.16
C VAL A 167 -11.35 -7.23 14.43
N GLU A 168 -11.36 -7.75 13.20
CA GLU A 168 -12.59 -7.94 12.44
C GLU A 168 -13.10 -9.36 12.63
N VAL A 169 -14.40 -9.50 12.89
CA VAL A 169 -15.08 -10.80 12.94
C VAL A 169 -15.56 -11.11 11.53
N ARG A 170 -15.26 -12.32 11.06
CA ARG A 170 -15.78 -12.82 9.79
C ARG A 170 -17.28 -13.08 9.94
N THR A 171 -18.08 -12.26 9.26
CA THR A 171 -19.53 -12.49 9.05
C THR A 171 -19.79 -13.57 8.02
#